data_AF-G0JLG6-F1
#
_entry.id   AF-G0JLG6-F1
#
_cell.length_a   1.000
_cell.length_b   1.000
_cell.length_c   1.000
_cell.angle_alpha   90.00
_cell.angle_beta   90.00
_cell.angle_gamma   90.00
#
_symmetry.space_group_name_H-M   'P 1'
#
loop_
_entity.id
_entity.type
_entity.pdbx_description
1 polymer ?
#
loop_
_entity_poly.entity_id
_entity_poly.type
_entity_poly.pdbx_seq_one_letter_code
_entity_poly.pdbx_strand_id
1 'polypeptide(L)'
;MNTQTPHLIRLLRTGSQTGQRLCERMDVSRATLSRLMGDCQSEHPGFLCQIGAARSTRYAWAKPDENHPDQPWNIPVYHVDRHGVLQSDGTLTVLEADEYLFTPSNTLRSRDTNRYPGGWMRSHYEGIPWFLQDIRPQGYLGRALAQQLFRQPEVISTPLPEHIHQWNDDQVLWVITQMGNDLPGHFLIGAASAERFITQSHATDAIHAEDRANAYAQNVRNLMGGRWIPHSSAGGEQPKFVAHVTDRHAQSRHVIVKFSPPAQDASPVAQRWCDLLIAEHHALSVLAEHDMPAAHTELLQGSDGRWFLESTRFDREGAHGRVPVFSLRSVLLEATGDLPGWVPAAAILQRDRLIHMDTMARIHLLDAYGHFIGNTDRHPGNLSFTQPDISDSAHFSLAPAYDMLPMQYAPEAQGSMLPDFRPITPYPVQHEMVPIAQDLAAMFWSGVARDPRISKNFREMAITHAEDLMTIRQKQVLPQLPEHEANSALSGSGLIPDAKVE
;
A
#
# COMPACT_ATOMS: atom_id res chain seq x y z
N MET A 1 31.80 -26.72 -33.56
CA MET A 1 31.28 -26.22 -32.27
C MET A 1 29.80 -26.54 -32.21
N ASN A 2 29.34 -27.15 -31.12
CA ASN A 2 27.95 -27.59 -30.97
C ASN A 2 27.03 -26.36 -30.89
N THR A 3 26.39 -25.98 -32.01
CA THR A 3 25.56 -24.76 -32.12
C THR A 3 24.23 -24.87 -31.36
N GLN A 4 23.92 -26.04 -30.79
CA GLN A 4 22.65 -26.31 -30.12
C GLN A 4 22.57 -25.74 -28.70
N THR A 5 23.67 -25.74 -27.93
CA THR A 5 23.71 -25.15 -26.57
C THR A 5 23.47 -23.63 -26.60
N PRO A 6 24.18 -22.83 -27.43
CA PRO A 6 23.87 -21.40 -27.57
C PRO A 6 22.45 -21.14 -28.07
N HIS A 7 21.90 -22.02 -28.91
CA HIS A 7 20.52 -21.90 -29.38
C HIS A 7 19.52 -22.11 -28.22
N LEU A 8 19.70 -23.14 -27.39
CA LEU A 8 18.87 -23.37 -26.21
C LEU A 8 18.87 -22.16 -25.27
N ILE A 9 20.05 -21.64 -24.94
CA ILE A 9 20.21 -20.45 -24.07
C ILE A 9 19.43 -19.26 -24.64
N ARG A 10 19.58 -18.98 -25.94
CA ARG A 10 18.85 -17.89 -26.61
C ARG A 10 17.33 -18.05 -26.50
N LEU A 11 16.80 -19.27 -26.60
CA LEU A 11 15.37 -19.52 -26.45
C LEU A 11 14.91 -19.26 -25.01
N LEU A 12 15.68 -19.71 -24.02
CA LEU A 12 15.33 -19.57 -22.60
C LEU A 12 15.46 -18.13 -22.08
N ARG A 13 16.28 -17.30 -22.72
CA ARG A 13 16.34 -15.84 -22.47
C ARG A 13 15.07 -15.09 -22.87
N THR A 14 14.21 -15.69 -23.69
CA THR A 14 12.94 -15.07 -24.13
C THR A 14 11.74 -15.45 -23.25
N GLY A 15 11.99 -16.12 -22.13
CA GLY A 15 10.99 -16.49 -21.13
C GLY A 15 10.77 -17.98 -21.02
N SER A 16 10.16 -18.39 -19.91
CA SER A 16 10.10 -19.78 -19.49
C SER A 16 9.33 -20.67 -20.47
N GLN A 17 9.92 -21.82 -20.82
CA GLN A 17 9.40 -22.75 -21.85
C GLN A 17 9.18 -24.15 -21.27
N THR A 18 8.17 -24.86 -21.78
CA THR A 18 8.03 -26.30 -21.50
C THR A 18 9.06 -27.11 -22.30
N GLY A 19 9.45 -28.27 -21.78
CA GLY A 19 10.36 -29.18 -22.50
C GLY A 19 9.83 -29.58 -23.88
N GLN A 20 8.51 -29.75 -24.02
CA GLN A 20 7.89 -30.03 -25.32
C GLN A 20 8.12 -28.88 -26.32
N ARG A 21 7.86 -27.64 -25.91
CA ARG A 21 8.02 -26.47 -26.77
C ARG A 21 9.48 -26.23 -27.16
N LEU A 22 10.42 -26.57 -26.28
CA LEU A 22 11.85 -26.55 -26.59
C LEU A 22 12.22 -27.63 -27.64
N CYS A 23 11.74 -28.87 -27.50
CA CYS A 23 11.94 -29.91 -28.50
C CYS A 23 11.43 -29.49 -29.88
N GLU A 24 10.23 -28.90 -29.94
CA GLU A 24 9.61 -28.42 -31.19
C GLU A 24 10.41 -27.26 -31.81
N ARG A 25 10.79 -26.25 -31.02
CA ARG A 25 11.53 -25.08 -31.53
C ARG A 25 12.96 -25.40 -31.95
N MET A 26 13.56 -26.44 -31.36
CA MET A 26 14.93 -26.87 -31.67
C MET A 26 14.99 -28.01 -32.69
N ASP A 27 13.85 -28.61 -33.06
CA ASP A 27 13.76 -29.82 -33.88
C ASP A 27 14.61 -30.99 -33.32
N VAL A 28 14.44 -31.29 -32.02
CA VAL A 28 15.21 -32.33 -31.33
C VAL A 28 14.33 -33.27 -30.51
N SER A 29 14.80 -34.51 -30.34
CA SER A 29 14.18 -35.47 -29.43
C SER A 29 14.29 -35.04 -27.97
N ARG A 30 13.42 -35.55 -27.09
CA ARG A 30 13.52 -35.34 -25.63
C ARG A 30 14.85 -35.82 -25.04
N ALA A 31 15.38 -36.94 -25.55
CA ALA A 31 16.66 -37.48 -25.09
C ALA A 31 17.85 -36.59 -25.50
N THR A 32 17.74 -35.89 -26.63
CA THR A 32 18.72 -34.90 -27.06
C THR A 32 18.60 -33.63 -26.21
N LEU A 33 17.38 -33.12 -26.00
CA LEU A 33 17.16 -31.94 -25.15
C LEU A 33 17.67 -32.16 -23.72
N SER A 34 17.43 -33.33 -23.13
CA SER A 34 17.92 -33.66 -21.78
C SER A 34 19.45 -33.66 -21.70
N ARG A 35 20.14 -34.12 -22.76
CA ARG A 35 21.61 -34.05 -22.84
C ARG A 35 22.08 -32.60 -22.95
N LEU A 36 21.47 -31.82 -23.85
CA LEU A 36 21.78 -30.39 -24.00
C LEU A 36 21.58 -29.60 -22.70
N MET A 37 20.52 -29.90 -21.94
CA MET A 37 20.29 -29.30 -20.62
C MET A 37 21.37 -29.70 -19.60
N GLY A 38 21.81 -30.96 -19.59
CA GLY A 38 22.89 -31.42 -18.73
C GLY A 38 24.24 -30.77 -19.08
N ASP A 39 24.52 -30.64 -20.38
CA ASP A 39 25.70 -29.92 -20.87
C ASP A 39 25.64 -28.44 -20.46
N CYS A 40 24.49 -27.76 -20.68
CA CYS A 40 24.27 -26.37 -20.24
C CYS A 40 24.49 -26.20 -18.74
N GLN A 41 23.94 -27.10 -17.92
CA GLN A 41 24.09 -27.04 -16.46
C GLN A 41 25.54 -27.24 -16.02
N SER A 42 26.31 -28.03 -16.76
CA SER A 42 27.73 -28.28 -16.47
C SER A 42 28.62 -27.12 -16.90
N GLU A 43 28.32 -26.51 -18.06
CA GLU A 43 29.04 -25.35 -18.60
C GLU A 43 28.68 -24.05 -17.87
N HIS A 44 27.42 -23.90 -17.44
CA HIS A 44 26.85 -22.70 -16.82
C HIS A 44 26.08 -23.05 -15.54
N PRO A 45 26.80 -23.42 -14.47
CA PRO A 45 26.16 -23.89 -13.24
C PRO A 45 25.23 -22.83 -12.64
N GLY A 46 23.96 -23.22 -12.44
CA GLY A 46 22.95 -22.41 -11.78
C GLY A 46 22.14 -21.48 -12.69
N PHE A 47 22.53 -21.31 -13.95
CA PHE A 47 21.79 -20.46 -14.90
C PHE A 47 20.55 -21.12 -15.50
N LEU A 48 20.58 -22.45 -15.70
CA LEU A 48 19.42 -23.19 -16.16
C LEU A 48 18.48 -23.46 -14.98
N CYS A 49 17.38 -22.71 -14.90
CA CYS A 49 16.41 -22.84 -13.81
C CYS A 49 15.27 -23.78 -14.22
N GLN A 50 14.91 -24.71 -13.34
CA GLN A 50 13.69 -25.52 -13.47
C GLN A 50 12.57 -24.93 -12.62
N ILE A 51 11.42 -24.69 -13.25
CA ILE A 51 10.21 -24.15 -12.62
C ILE A 51 9.16 -25.25 -12.56
N GLY A 52 8.55 -25.45 -11.39
CA GLY A 52 7.50 -26.47 -11.21
C GLY A 52 8.00 -27.91 -11.29
N ALA A 53 7.05 -28.85 -11.35
CA ALA A 53 7.35 -30.28 -11.30
C ALA A 53 6.42 -31.09 -12.22
N ALA A 54 6.90 -32.27 -12.62
CA ALA A 54 6.18 -33.22 -13.48
C ALA A 54 5.60 -32.55 -14.74
N ARG A 55 4.27 -32.54 -14.91
CA ARG A 55 3.60 -32.02 -16.11
C ARG A 55 3.63 -30.49 -16.24
N SER A 56 3.93 -29.76 -15.16
CA SER A 56 4.04 -28.30 -15.17
C SER A 56 5.49 -27.81 -15.27
N THR A 57 6.46 -28.71 -15.47
CA THR A 57 7.87 -28.34 -15.57
C THR A 57 8.12 -27.39 -16.74
N ARG A 58 8.68 -26.23 -16.41
CA ARG A 58 9.22 -25.24 -17.34
C ARG A 58 10.70 -25.02 -17.06
N TYR A 59 11.40 -24.49 -18.05
CA TYR A 59 12.81 -24.12 -17.96
C TYR A 59 12.96 -22.65 -18.32
N ALA A 60 13.84 -21.95 -17.62
CA ALA A 60 14.16 -20.55 -17.83
C ALA A 60 15.67 -20.30 -17.69
N TRP A 61 16.13 -19.14 -18.15
CA TRP A 61 17.51 -18.70 -17.98
C TRP A 61 17.61 -17.62 -16.92
N ALA A 62 18.48 -17.81 -15.93
CA ALA A 62 18.77 -16.80 -14.93
C ALA A 62 19.52 -15.61 -15.54
N LYS A 63 19.24 -14.43 -15.02
CA LYS A 63 20.01 -13.23 -15.32
C LYS A 63 21.35 -13.30 -14.57
N PRO A 64 22.49 -12.90 -15.16
CA PRO A 64 23.75 -12.81 -14.44
C PRO A 64 23.71 -11.71 -13.37
N ASP A 65 24.42 -11.91 -12.26
CA ASP A 65 24.67 -10.86 -11.28
C ASP A 65 25.60 -9.80 -11.88
N GLU A 66 25.27 -8.51 -11.72
CA GLU A 66 26.07 -7.41 -12.27
C GLU A 66 27.52 -7.40 -11.76
N ASN A 67 27.72 -7.75 -10.48
CA ASN A 67 29.05 -7.75 -9.84
C ASN A 67 29.78 -9.08 -10.06
N HIS A 68 29.03 -10.15 -10.31
CA HIS A 68 29.57 -11.49 -10.55
C HIS A 68 28.92 -12.14 -11.79
N PRO A 69 29.33 -11.76 -13.01
CA PRO A 69 28.65 -12.18 -14.25
C PRO A 69 28.63 -13.69 -14.50
N ASP A 70 29.55 -14.42 -13.87
CA ASP A 70 29.63 -15.89 -13.93
C ASP A 70 28.67 -16.58 -12.94
N GLN A 71 27.87 -15.81 -12.20
CA GLN A 71 26.88 -16.30 -11.24
C GLN A 71 25.49 -15.78 -11.59
N PRO A 72 24.43 -16.57 -11.35
CA PRO A 72 23.06 -16.10 -11.48
C PRO A 72 22.75 -15.06 -10.40
N TRP A 73 21.93 -14.07 -10.74
CA TRP A 73 21.47 -13.03 -9.83
C TRP A 73 20.45 -13.61 -8.84
N ASN A 74 20.99 -14.10 -7.72
CA ASN A 74 20.24 -14.73 -6.64
C ASN A 74 20.15 -13.78 -5.45
N ILE A 75 18.96 -13.28 -5.18
CA ILE A 75 18.70 -12.30 -4.13
C ILE A 75 18.14 -13.04 -2.90
N PRO A 76 18.83 -13.05 -1.75
CA PRO A 76 18.26 -13.62 -0.53
C PRO A 76 17.09 -12.78 -0.03
N VAL A 77 16.03 -13.45 0.42
CA VAL A 77 14.82 -12.83 0.96
C VAL A 77 14.70 -13.22 2.43
N TYR A 78 14.52 -12.20 3.27
CA TYR A 78 14.35 -12.32 4.71
C TYR A 78 13.08 -11.60 5.15
N HIS A 79 12.62 -11.90 6.36
CA HIS A 79 11.74 -11.02 7.11
C HIS A 79 12.27 -10.82 8.52
N VAL A 80 11.81 -9.74 9.15
CA VAL A 80 11.99 -9.51 10.58
C VAL A 80 10.68 -9.89 11.27
N ASP A 81 10.76 -10.69 12.33
CA ASP A 81 9.57 -11.03 13.12
C ASP A 81 9.17 -9.90 14.09
N ARG A 82 8.08 -10.11 14.83
CA ARG A 82 7.55 -9.15 15.81
C ARG A 82 8.51 -8.88 16.98
N HIS A 83 9.50 -9.75 17.20
CA HIS A 83 10.52 -9.60 18.23
C HIS A 83 11.81 -8.95 17.69
N GLY A 84 11.88 -8.65 16.40
CA GLY A 84 13.05 -8.03 15.77
C GLY A 84 14.08 -9.04 15.30
N VAL A 85 13.75 -10.33 15.26
CA VAL A 85 14.68 -11.38 14.83
C VAL A 85 14.59 -11.55 13.32
N LEU A 86 15.74 -11.50 12.66
CA LEU A 86 15.87 -11.76 11.23
C LEU A 86 15.70 -13.26 10.94
N GLN A 87 14.86 -13.58 9.97
CA GLN A 87 14.52 -14.94 9.55
C GLN A 87 14.68 -15.06 8.04
N SER A 88 15.17 -16.21 7.57
CA SER A 88 15.35 -16.47 6.13
C SER A 88 14.09 -17.08 5.52
N ASP A 89 13.56 -16.41 4.49
CA ASP A 89 12.42 -16.88 3.72
C ASP A 89 12.83 -17.68 2.49
N GLY A 90 13.94 -17.31 1.84
CA GLY A 90 14.41 -18.04 0.68
C GLY A 90 15.30 -17.23 -0.23
N THR A 91 15.29 -17.58 -1.51
CA THR A 91 16.07 -16.93 -2.55
C THR A 91 15.19 -16.61 -3.74
N LEU A 92 15.24 -15.36 -4.19
CA LEU A 92 14.61 -14.89 -5.42
C LEU A 92 15.67 -14.87 -6.53
N THR A 93 15.56 -15.75 -7.50
CA THR A 93 16.40 -15.77 -8.71
C THR A 93 15.75 -14.91 -9.78
N VAL A 94 16.47 -13.90 -10.28
CA VAL A 94 16.03 -13.05 -11.40
C VAL A 94 16.27 -13.81 -12.71
N LEU A 95 15.27 -13.85 -13.60
CA LEU A 95 15.34 -14.51 -14.90
C LEU A 95 15.31 -13.47 -16.02
N GLU A 96 15.82 -13.81 -17.20
CA GLU A 96 16.08 -12.85 -18.30
C GLU A 96 14.84 -12.21 -18.94
N ALA A 97 13.65 -12.78 -18.76
CA ALA A 97 12.42 -12.32 -19.40
C ALA A 97 11.48 -11.60 -18.43
N ASP A 98 12.03 -10.84 -17.49
CA ASP A 98 11.29 -10.20 -16.38
C ASP A 98 10.46 -11.22 -15.59
N GLU A 99 10.99 -12.44 -15.47
CA GLU A 99 10.42 -13.53 -14.69
C GLU A 99 11.25 -13.73 -13.42
N TYR A 100 10.62 -14.28 -12.37
CA TYR A 100 11.29 -14.48 -11.08
C TYR A 100 10.98 -15.85 -10.52
N LEU A 101 12.02 -16.54 -10.05
CA LEU A 101 11.91 -17.84 -9.40
C LEU A 101 12.18 -17.70 -7.90
N PHE A 102 11.15 -17.88 -7.08
CA PHE A 102 11.29 -17.91 -5.62
C PHE A 102 11.49 -19.35 -5.12
N THR A 103 12.62 -19.58 -4.45
CA THR A 103 12.97 -20.85 -3.81
C THR A 103 12.90 -20.69 -2.29
N PRO A 104 11.87 -21.27 -1.61
CA PRO A 104 11.72 -21.14 -0.16
C PRO A 104 12.83 -21.85 0.62
N SER A 105 13.21 -21.26 1.76
CA SER A 105 14.15 -21.82 2.73
C SER A 105 13.61 -23.10 3.39
N ASN A 106 14.51 -23.93 3.94
CA ASN A 106 14.09 -25.13 4.68
C ASN A 106 13.26 -24.79 5.93
N THR A 107 13.51 -23.64 6.54
CA THR A 107 12.77 -23.13 7.70
C THR A 107 11.33 -22.77 7.33
N LEU A 108 11.09 -22.13 6.18
CA LEU A 108 9.74 -21.91 5.68
C LEU A 108 9.05 -23.21 5.28
N ARG A 109 9.76 -24.13 4.63
CA ARG A 109 9.20 -25.44 4.22
C ARG A 109 8.74 -26.29 5.40
N SER A 110 9.42 -26.19 6.55
CA SER A 110 9.13 -26.98 7.76
C SER A 110 8.07 -26.36 8.68
N ARG A 111 7.80 -25.05 8.58
CA ARG A 111 6.73 -24.35 9.32
C ARG A 111 5.37 -24.37 8.61
N ASP A 112 5.22 -25.26 7.61
CA ASP A 112 4.07 -25.43 6.73
C ASP A 112 3.76 -24.23 5.83
N THR A 113 3.33 -24.57 4.62
CA THR A 113 2.70 -23.72 3.59
C THR A 113 1.47 -22.92 4.06
N ASN A 114 1.16 -23.00 5.35
CA ASN A 114 0.04 -22.34 6.00
C ASN A 114 0.38 -20.93 6.47
N ARG A 115 1.66 -20.51 6.60
CA ARG A 115 1.99 -19.14 7.06
C ARG A 115 1.33 -18.05 6.21
N TYR A 116 1.06 -18.35 4.95
CA TYR A 116 0.35 -17.48 4.03
C TYR A 116 -0.87 -18.22 3.45
N PRO A 117 -2.03 -17.54 3.33
CA PRO A 117 -3.26 -18.13 2.81
C PRO A 117 -3.07 -18.97 1.52
N GLY A 118 -3.40 -20.26 1.55
CA GLY A 118 -3.52 -21.09 0.35
C GLY A 118 -2.22 -21.38 -0.44
N GLY A 119 -1.02 -21.27 0.15
CA GLY A 119 0.24 -21.47 -0.57
C GLY A 119 0.63 -20.27 -1.45
N TRP A 120 0.28 -19.06 -0.98
CA TRP A 120 0.34 -17.77 -1.68
C TRP A 120 1.68 -17.39 -2.33
N MET A 121 2.80 -17.90 -1.82
CA MET A 121 4.10 -17.73 -2.46
C MET A 121 4.27 -18.81 -3.53
N ARG A 122 3.99 -18.44 -4.78
CA ARG A 122 4.33 -19.26 -5.94
C ARG A 122 5.83 -19.37 -6.08
N SER A 123 6.27 -20.42 -6.77
CA SER A 123 7.68 -20.51 -7.15
C SER A 123 8.01 -19.60 -8.33
N HIS A 124 7.05 -19.19 -9.16
CA HIS A 124 7.31 -18.42 -10.38
C HIS A 124 6.37 -17.24 -10.55
N TYR A 125 6.93 -16.10 -10.96
CA TYR A 125 6.22 -14.84 -11.17
C TYR A 125 6.62 -14.22 -12.50
N GLU A 126 5.66 -13.58 -13.15
CA GLU A 126 5.87 -12.67 -14.28
C GLU A 126 5.85 -11.24 -13.71
N GLY A 127 6.99 -10.56 -13.67
CA GLY A 127 7.21 -9.33 -12.91
C GLY A 127 7.53 -9.58 -11.42
N ILE A 128 7.98 -8.53 -10.71
CA ILE A 128 8.34 -8.63 -9.29
C ILE A 128 7.20 -9.31 -8.49
N PRO A 129 7.51 -10.27 -7.60
CA PRO A 129 6.51 -10.96 -6.79
C PRO A 129 5.56 -10.01 -6.07
N TRP A 130 4.27 -10.37 -6.00
CA TRP A 130 3.23 -9.50 -5.46
C TRP A 130 3.55 -8.98 -4.04
N PHE A 131 4.23 -9.80 -3.20
CA PHE A 131 4.60 -9.44 -1.82
C PHE A 131 5.71 -8.38 -1.72
N LEU A 132 6.37 -8.09 -2.83
CA LEU A 132 7.40 -7.07 -2.95
C LEU A 132 6.90 -5.82 -3.70
N GLN A 133 5.61 -5.76 -4.06
CA GLN A 133 5.06 -4.62 -4.79
C GLN A 133 4.95 -3.37 -3.92
N ASP A 134 4.59 -3.51 -2.63
CA ASP A 134 4.46 -2.36 -1.72
C ASP A 134 5.79 -1.77 -1.27
N ILE A 135 6.88 -2.54 -1.35
CA ILE A 135 8.21 -2.08 -0.96
C ILE A 135 8.94 -1.33 -2.07
N ARG A 136 8.34 -1.26 -3.27
CA ARG A 136 8.85 -0.45 -4.37
C ARG A 136 8.94 1.01 -3.90
N PRO A 137 10.08 1.70 -4.14
CA PRO A 137 10.14 3.14 -3.96
C PRO A 137 9.01 3.82 -4.76
N GLN A 138 8.24 4.68 -4.11
CA GLN A 138 7.11 5.38 -4.74
C GLN A 138 6.77 6.68 -4.00
N GLY A 139 5.90 7.50 -4.60
CA GLY A 139 5.40 8.71 -3.96
C GLY A 139 6.47 9.77 -3.73
N TYR A 140 6.23 10.60 -2.70
CA TYR A 140 7.09 11.71 -2.33
C TYR A 140 8.52 11.27 -2.00
N LEU A 141 8.66 10.25 -1.16
CA LEU A 141 9.96 9.74 -0.72
C LEU A 141 10.70 8.99 -1.83
N GLY A 142 9.98 8.21 -2.64
CA GLY A 142 10.57 7.56 -3.81
C GLY A 142 11.14 8.57 -4.81
N ARG A 143 10.41 9.66 -5.11
CA ARG A 143 10.93 10.71 -5.99
C ARG A 143 12.18 11.39 -5.44
N ALA A 144 12.19 11.69 -4.14
CA ALA A 144 13.36 12.25 -3.48
C ALA A 144 14.57 11.31 -3.56
N LEU A 145 14.35 10.00 -3.37
CA LEU A 145 15.38 8.98 -3.54
C LEU A 145 15.91 8.94 -4.97
N ALA A 146 15.02 8.91 -5.96
CA ALA A 146 15.41 8.85 -7.37
C ALA A 146 16.25 10.06 -7.80
N GLN A 147 15.83 11.27 -7.42
CA GLN A 147 16.58 12.50 -7.70
C GLN A 147 17.96 12.51 -7.03
N GLN A 148 18.07 11.96 -5.83
CA GLN A 148 19.34 11.88 -5.13
C GLN A 148 20.29 10.91 -5.82
N LEU A 149 19.81 9.70 -6.11
CA LEU A 149 20.60 8.65 -6.75
C LEU A 149 21.05 9.08 -8.15
N PHE A 150 20.17 9.73 -8.92
CA PHE A 150 20.51 10.31 -10.22
C PHE A 150 21.65 11.33 -10.15
N ARG A 151 21.75 12.10 -9.06
CA ARG A 151 22.84 13.07 -8.83
C ARG A 151 24.13 12.45 -8.30
N GLN A 152 24.16 11.15 -8.02
CA GLN A 152 25.31 10.43 -7.48
C GLN A 152 25.64 9.18 -8.31
N PRO A 153 25.89 9.32 -9.63
CA PRO A 153 26.11 8.16 -10.51
C PRO A 153 27.35 7.34 -10.12
N GLU A 154 28.34 7.96 -9.49
CA GLU A 154 29.59 7.33 -9.03
C GLU A 154 29.34 6.23 -7.96
N VAL A 155 28.19 6.25 -7.30
CA VAL A 155 27.84 5.35 -6.18
C VAL A 155 27.03 4.13 -6.66
N ILE A 156 26.63 4.11 -7.94
CA ILE A 156 25.61 3.20 -8.45
C ILE A 156 26.17 2.44 -9.66
N SER A 157 26.16 1.11 -9.60
CA SER A 157 26.62 0.26 -10.72
C SER A 157 25.67 0.29 -11.92
N THR A 158 24.38 0.49 -11.66
CA THR A 158 23.29 0.52 -12.65
C THR A 158 22.87 1.96 -12.94
N PRO A 159 22.87 2.44 -14.20
CA PRO A 159 22.30 3.75 -14.52
C PRO A 159 20.82 3.81 -14.11
N LEU A 160 20.46 4.76 -13.24
CA LEU A 160 19.08 4.99 -12.81
C LEU A 160 18.52 6.24 -13.49
N PRO A 161 17.33 6.17 -14.11
CA PRO A 161 16.63 7.36 -14.60
C PRO A 161 16.34 8.37 -13.48
N GLU A 162 16.24 9.65 -13.83
CA GLU A 162 15.91 10.73 -12.88
C GLU A 162 14.54 10.54 -12.23
N HIS A 163 13.57 10.02 -12.98
CA HIS A 163 12.21 9.85 -12.51
C HIS A 163 11.89 8.39 -12.21
N ILE A 164 11.36 8.15 -11.01
CA ILE A 164 11.09 6.82 -10.47
C ILE A 164 10.13 5.96 -11.31
N HIS A 165 9.18 6.57 -12.01
CA HIS A 165 8.23 5.86 -12.87
C HIS A 165 8.88 5.29 -14.15
N GLN A 166 10.13 5.67 -14.43
CA GLN A 166 10.92 5.18 -15.56
C GLN A 166 11.81 4.01 -15.15
N TRP A 167 11.84 3.66 -13.85
CA TRP A 167 12.64 2.55 -13.36
C TRP A 167 12.00 1.22 -13.75
N ASN A 168 12.80 0.31 -14.29
CA ASN A 168 12.38 -1.06 -14.51
C ASN A 168 12.52 -1.90 -13.23
N ASP A 169 12.01 -3.14 -13.29
CA ASP A 169 12.00 -4.03 -12.12
C ASP A 169 13.42 -4.36 -11.62
N ASP A 170 14.41 -4.51 -12.50
CA ASP A 170 15.80 -4.76 -12.10
C ASP A 170 16.41 -3.58 -11.33
N GLN A 171 16.17 -2.35 -11.79
CA GLN A 171 16.62 -1.13 -11.13
C GLN A 171 15.97 -0.98 -9.76
N VAL A 172 14.68 -1.30 -9.67
CA VAL A 172 13.95 -1.33 -8.39
C VAL A 172 14.56 -2.37 -7.45
N LEU A 173 14.78 -3.61 -7.92
CA LEU A 173 15.39 -4.69 -7.15
C LEU A 173 16.79 -4.32 -6.67
N TRP A 174 17.61 -3.74 -7.53
CA TRP A 174 18.93 -3.26 -7.17
C TRP A 174 18.84 -2.26 -6.00
N VAL A 175 17.99 -1.23 -6.11
CA VAL A 175 17.86 -0.21 -5.05
C VAL A 175 17.38 -0.82 -3.73
N ILE A 176 16.34 -1.65 -3.74
CA ILE A 176 15.84 -2.26 -2.49
C ILE A 176 16.83 -3.26 -1.90
N THR A 177 17.72 -3.88 -2.68
CA THR A 177 18.75 -4.78 -2.14
C THR A 177 19.88 -4.05 -1.44
N GLN A 178 20.17 -2.81 -1.87
CA GLN A 178 21.26 -2.01 -1.32
C GLN A 178 20.81 -1.08 -0.19
N MET A 179 19.58 -0.58 -0.25
CA MET A 179 19.07 0.51 0.61
C MET A 179 17.72 0.18 1.28
N GLY A 180 17.26 -1.07 1.21
CA GLY A 180 15.94 -1.51 1.67
C GLY A 180 15.84 -1.84 3.16
N ASN A 181 16.67 -1.25 4.01
CA ASN A 181 16.76 -1.62 5.42
C ASN A 181 15.58 -1.13 6.28
N ASP A 182 14.72 -0.21 5.80
CA ASP A 182 13.49 0.20 6.52
C ASP A 182 12.30 0.34 5.58
N LEU A 183 12.03 -0.67 4.75
CA LEU A 183 10.88 -0.71 3.81
C LEU A 183 9.54 -0.97 4.54
N PRO A 184 8.38 -0.63 3.94
CA PRO A 184 7.08 -0.99 4.50
C PRO A 184 6.93 -2.50 4.75
N GLY A 185 6.19 -2.87 5.78
CA GLY A 185 5.99 -4.27 6.16
C GLY A 185 7.23 -4.89 6.78
N HIS A 186 7.39 -6.21 6.63
CA HIS A 186 8.39 -6.98 7.36
C HIS A 186 9.55 -7.54 6.54
N PHE A 187 9.50 -7.45 5.21
CA PHE A 187 10.51 -8.04 4.34
C PHE A 187 11.79 -7.21 4.31
N LEU A 188 12.91 -7.91 4.14
CA LEU A 188 14.24 -7.39 3.87
C LEU A 188 14.80 -8.17 2.68
N ILE A 189 15.13 -7.46 1.60
CA ILE A 189 15.55 -8.05 0.33
C ILE A 189 17.03 -7.77 0.16
N GLY A 190 17.82 -8.81 -0.11
CA GLY A 190 19.27 -8.70 -0.27
C GLY A 190 20.06 -8.76 1.03
N ALA A 191 21.30 -9.25 0.93
CA ALA A 191 22.20 -9.39 2.07
C ALA A 191 22.60 -8.03 2.65
N ALA A 192 22.83 -7.01 1.80
CA ALA A 192 23.23 -5.68 2.25
C ALA A 192 22.12 -5.00 3.08
N SER A 193 20.86 -5.06 2.66
CA SER A 193 19.73 -4.57 3.45
C SER A 193 19.59 -5.28 4.80
N ALA A 194 19.82 -6.60 4.84
CA ALA A 194 19.82 -7.37 6.09
C ALA A 194 20.97 -6.99 7.03
N GLU A 195 22.19 -6.84 6.52
CA GLU A 195 23.35 -6.40 7.28
C GLU A 195 23.15 -4.98 7.85
N ARG A 196 22.60 -4.07 7.05
CA ARG A 196 22.23 -2.72 7.51
C ARG A 196 21.21 -2.77 8.63
N PHE A 197 20.16 -3.60 8.51
CA PHE A 197 19.18 -3.77 9.57
C PHE A 197 19.84 -4.23 10.88
N ILE A 198 20.70 -5.24 10.83
CA ILE A 198 21.44 -5.74 12.01
C ILE A 198 22.31 -4.62 12.60
N THR A 199 23.11 -3.96 11.78
CA THR A 199 24.03 -2.92 12.25
C THR A 199 23.30 -1.74 12.87
N GLN A 200 22.17 -1.33 12.29
CA GLN A 200 21.37 -0.20 12.77
C GLN A 200 20.46 -0.53 13.94
N SER A 201 20.07 -1.81 14.11
CA SER A 201 19.34 -2.24 15.31
C SER A 201 20.13 -2.01 16.61
N HIS A 202 21.43 -1.75 16.51
CA HIS A 202 22.29 -1.38 17.64
C HIS A 202 22.44 0.14 17.86
N ALA A 203 21.91 0.99 16.99
CA ALA A 203 21.99 2.45 17.12
C ALA A 203 20.76 3.02 17.87
N THR A 204 21.01 3.84 18.89
CA THR A 204 19.97 4.51 19.69
C THR A 204 19.73 5.93 19.16
N ASP A 205 19.05 6.04 18.01
CA ASP A 205 18.76 7.33 17.35
C ASP A 205 17.31 7.81 17.58
N ALA A 206 16.65 7.32 18.63
CA ALA A 206 15.27 7.69 18.93
C ALA A 206 15.16 9.15 19.39
N ILE A 207 14.28 9.92 18.76
CA ILE A 207 13.97 11.30 19.14
C ILE A 207 13.10 11.27 20.39
N HIS A 208 13.54 11.91 21.47
CA HIS A 208 12.76 12.04 22.70
C HIS A 208 11.55 12.95 22.50
N ALA A 209 10.48 12.70 23.26
CA ALA A 209 9.20 13.36 23.09
C ALA A 209 9.29 14.90 23.13
N GLU A 210 10.17 15.44 23.96
CA GLU A 210 10.47 16.86 24.14
C GLU A 210 11.24 17.50 22.97
N ASP A 211 12.03 16.71 22.25
CA ASP A 211 12.90 17.21 21.16
C ASP A 211 12.21 17.17 19.80
N ARG A 212 11.06 16.49 19.69
CA ARG A 212 10.33 16.27 18.43
C ARG A 212 10.09 17.55 17.64
N ALA A 213 9.67 18.63 18.29
CA ALA A 213 9.38 19.89 17.60
C ALA A 213 10.61 20.48 16.86
N ASN A 214 11.81 20.34 17.44
CA ASN A 214 13.06 20.81 16.85
C ASN A 214 13.60 19.82 15.82
N ALA A 215 13.60 18.53 16.16
CA ALA A 215 14.11 17.47 15.30
C ALA A 215 13.30 17.38 14.00
N TYR A 216 11.97 17.47 14.06
CA TYR A 216 11.10 17.42 12.89
C TYR A 216 11.31 18.62 11.96
N ALA A 217 11.42 19.83 12.51
CA ALA A 217 11.76 21.02 11.72
C ALA A 217 13.13 20.86 11.03
N GLN A 218 14.12 20.27 11.72
CA GLN A 218 15.42 19.98 11.12
C GLN A 218 15.35 18.91 10.02
N ASN A 219 14.55 17.86 10.20
CA ASN A 219 14.34 16.82 9.20
C ASN A 219 13.72 17.40 7.92
N VAL A 220 12.71 18.26 8.04
CA VAL A 220 12.14 18.96 6.89
C VAL A 220 13.19 19.81 6.18
N ARG A 221 14.01 20.57 6.92
CA ARG A 221 15.11 21.36 6.30
C ARG A 221 16.10 20.48 5.55
N ASN A 222 16.45 19.31 6.08
CA ASN A 222 17.34 18.36 5.41
C ASN A 222 16.73 17.84 4.11
N LEU A 223 15.47 17.39 4.18
CA LEU A 223 14.73 16.86 3.03
C LEU A 223 14.60 17.90 1.90
N MET A 224 14.23 19.13 2.24
CA MET A 224 14.11 20.24 1.27
C MET A 224 15.47 20.68 0.72
N GLY A 225 16.55 20.53 1.49
CA GLY A 225 17.92 20.76 1.04
C GLY A 225 18.48 19.67 0.15
N GLY A 226 17.68 18.65 -0.22
CA GLY A 226 18.11 17.51 -1.02
C GLY A 226 19.01 16.53 -0.27
N ARG A 227 19.08 16.62 1.07
CA ARG A 227 19.72 15.59 1.90
C ARG A 227 18.71 14.48 2.16
N TRP A 228 19.10 13.24 1.83
CA TRP A 228 18.34 12.07 2.26
C TRP A 228 18.12 12.10 3.76
N ILE A 229 16.92 11.72 4.19
CA ILE A 229 16.73 11.21 5.53
C ILE A 229 16.89 9.69 5.41
N PRO A 230 17.92 9.09 6.02
CA PRO A 230 18.06 7.63 6.08
C PRO A 230 16.73 6.99 6.49
N HIS A 231 16.44 5.78 5.97
CA HIS A 231 15.26 4.96 6.33
C HIS A 231 13.91 5.40 5.74
N SER A 232 13.84 6.49 4.97
CA SER A 232 12.57 7.01 4.48
C SER A 232 12.00 6.22 3.29
N SER A 233 11.06 5.29 3.54
CA SER A 233 10.49 4.41 2.50
C SER A 233 8.96 4.40 2.40
N ALA A 234 8.26 5.27 3.13
CA ALA A 234 6.80 5.29 3.12
C ALA A 234 6.24 5.77 1.77
N GLY A 235 5.21 5.06 1.27
CA GLY A 235 4.51 5.44 0.04
C GLY A 235 3.60 6.67 0.19
N GLY A 236 3.01 7.11 -0.92
CA GLY A 236 2.05 8.21 -0.98
C GLY A 236 2.64 9.57 -1.38
N GLU A 237 1.77 10.47 -1.84
CA GLU A 237 2.17 11.72 -2.51
C GLU A 237 2.39 12.91 -1.57
N GLN A 238 1.82 12.87 -0.38
CA GLN A 238 1.94 13.95 0.61
C GLN A 238 3.37 14.03 1.18
N PRO A 239 3.92 15.25 1.38
CA PRO A 239 5.22 15.43 2.02
C PRO A 239 5.29 14.79 3.40
N LYS A 240 6.27 13.88 3.56
CA LYS A 240 6.44 13.09 4.78
C LYS A 240 7.90 12.68 4.97
N PHE A 241 8.24 12.25 6.18
CA PHE A 241 9.47 11.53 6.51
C PHE A 241 9.16 10.45 7.56
N VAL A 242 10.08 9.51 7.78
CA VAL A 242 9.98 8.55 8.89
C VAL A 242 10.88 8.98 10.04
N ALA A 243 10.49 8.61 11.26
CA ALA A 243 11.32 8.82 12.44
C ALA A 243 11.13 7.68 13.45
N HIS A 244 12.12 7.55 14.32
CA HIS A 244 12.05 6.73 15.51
C HIS A 244 11.91 7.65 16.72
N VAL A 245 10.91 7.43 17.56
CA VAL A 245 10.63 8.28 18.73
C VAL A 245 10.54 7.45 20.00
N THR A 246 10.82 8.10 21.12
CA THR A 246 10.40 7.61 22.44
C THR A 246 9.32 8.52 22.99
N ASP A 247 8.24 7.93 23.48
CA ASP A 247 7.23 8.69 24.20
C ASP A 247 7.69 9.05 25.62
N ARG A 248 6.83 9.76 26.38
CA ARG A 248 7.13 10.18 27.76
C ARG A 248 7.29 9.00 28.74
N HIS A 249 6.86 7.81 28.35
CA HIS A 249 7.00 6.57 29.10
C HIS A 249 8.19 5.72 28.61
N ALA A 250 9.07 6.31 27.79
CA ALA A 250 10.20 5.65 27.14
C ALA A 250 9.79 4.48 26.23
N GLN A 251 8.53 4.42 25.79
CA GLN A 251 8.11 3.44 24.80
C GLN A 251 8.56 3.88 23.41
N SER A 252 9.17 2.93 22.72
CA SER A 252 9.75 3.11 21.42
C SER A 252 8.69 2.97 20.33
N ARG A 253 8.54 3.98 19.47
CA ARG A 253 7.61 3.97 18.34
C ARG A 253 8.32 4.37 17.06
N HIS A 254 8.01 3.66 15.99
CA HIS A 254 8.34 4.09 14.64
C HIS A 254 7.17 4.89 14.10
N VAL A 255 7.43 6.02 13.46
CA VAL A 255 6.39 6.96 13.02
C VAL A 255 6.64 7.42 11.59
N ILE A 256 5.54 7.72 10.89
CA ILE A 256 5.52 8.50 9.66
C ILE A 256 5.03 9.89 10.04
N VAL A 257 5.81 10.92 9.75
CA VAL A 257 5.48 12.31 10.05
C VAL A 257 5.15 13.04 8.76
N LYS A 258 3.87 13.40 8.59
CA LYS A 258 3.42 14.29 7.52
C LYS A 258 3.51 15.73 7.97
N PHE A 259 3.78 16.66 7.05
CA PHE A 259 4.02 18.05 7.43
C PHE A 259 3.40 19.06 6.47
N SER A 260 2.96 20.19 7.03
CA SER A 260 2.41 21.30 6.26
C SER A 260 3.51 22.08 5.52
N PRO A 261 3.15 22.95 4.56
CA PRO A 261 4.03 24.02 4.10
C PRO A 261 4.54 24.91 5.26
N PRO A 262 5.59 25.73 5.04
CA PRO A 262 6.16 26.58 6.08
C PRO A 262 5.12 27.56 6.65
N ALA A 263 5.20 27.87 7.95
CA ALA A 263 4.25 28.75 8.61
C ALA A 263 4.23 30.19 8.05
N GLN A 264 5.31 30.61 7.39
CA GLN A 264 5.39 31.91 6.74
C GLN A 264 4.60 31.96 5.42
N ASP A 265 4.23 30.82 4.86
CA ASP A 265 3.34 30.73 3.71
C ASP A 265 1.88 30.92 4.18
N ALA A 266 1.42 32.18 4.12
CA ALA A 266 0.06 32.55 4.48
C ALA A 266 -0.94 32.32 3.33
N SER A 267 -0.59 31.55 2.30
CA SER A 267 -1.52 31.27 1.20
C SER A 267 -2.71 30.42 1.66
N PRO A 268 -3.91 30.59 1.05
CA PRO A 268 -5.05 29.72 1.34
C PRO A 268 -4.77 28.24 1.09
N VAL A 269 -3.90 27.95 0.12
CA VAL A 269 -3.43 26.58 -0.21
C VAL A 269 -2.63 25.98 0.95
N ALA A 270 -1.67 26.73 1.50
CA ALA A 270 -0.90 26.27 2.65
C ALA A 270 -1.78 26.05 3.88
N GLN A 271 -2.70 26.97 4.16
CA GLN A 271 -3.68 26.82 5.24
C GLN A 271 -4.56 25.57 5.06
N ARG A 272 -5.00 25.28 3.83
CA ARG A 272 -5.80 24.07 3.56
C ARG A 272 -5.03 22.78 3.82
N TRP A 273 -3.74 22.73 3.50
CA TRP A 273 -2.92 21.57 3.87
C TRP A 273 -2.79 21.39 5.38
N CYS A 274 -2.66 22.48 6.16
CA CYS A 274 -2.73 22.42 7.62
C CYS A 274 -4.08 21.85 8.10
N ASP A 275 -5.18 22.36 7.54
CA ASP A 275 -6.53 21.92 7.87
C ASP A 275 -6.73 20.41 7.60
N LEU A 276 -6.17 19.90 6.49
CA LEU A 276 -6.25 18.49 6.10
C LEU A 276 -5.44 17.57 7.02
N LEU A 277 -4.27 17.99 7.50
CA LEU A 277 -3.49 17.21 8.47
C LEU A 277 -4.22 17.06 9.80
N ILE A 278 -4.85 18.13 10.27
CA ILE A 278 -5.65 18.11 11.50
C ILE A 278 -6.93 17.30 11.29
N ALA A 279 -7.58 17.41 10.13
CA ALA A 279 -8.74 16.58 9.79
C ALA A 279 -8.38 15.08 9.74
N GLU A 280 -7.23 14.70 9.19
CA GLU A 280 -6.79 13.30 9.22
C GLU A 280 -6.66 12.75 10.66
N HIS A 281 -6.12 13.54 11.59
CA HIS A 281 -6.10 13.18 13.00
C HIS A 281 -7.49 12.95 13.59
N HIS A 282 -8.46 13.84 13.30
CA HIS A 282 -9.85 13.66 13.73
C HIS A 282 -10.47 12.39 13.13
N ALA A 283 -10.24 12.14 11.85
CA ALA A 283 -10.84 11.01 11.16
C ALA A 283 -10.36 9.67 11.71
N LEU A 284 -9.07 9.55 12.02
CA LEU A 284 -8.48 8.35 12.62
C LEU A 284 -8.85 8.20 14.10
N SER A 285 -8.92 9.31 14.84
CA SER A 285 -9.34 9.29 16.25
C SER A 285 -10.78 8.80 16.40
N VAL A 286 -11.72 9.27 15.57
CA VAL A 286 -13.12 8.81 15.60
C VAL A 286 -13.22 7.31 15.35
N LEU A 287 -12.46 6.77 14.38
CA LEU A 287 -12.42 5.33 14.11
C LEU A 287 -11.91 4.55 15.33
N ALA A 288 -10.79 4.99 15.92
CA ALA A 288 -10.19 4.34 17.08
C ALA A 288 -11.09 4.37 18.33
N GLU A 289 -11.77 5.49 18.59
CA GLU A 289 -12.73 5.64 19.70
C GLU A 289 -13.96 4.73 19.57
N HIS A 290 -14.23 4.20 18.37
CA HIS A 290 -15.36 3.32 18.06
C HIS A 290 -14.90 1.91 17.65
N ASP A 291 -13.81 1.44 18.25
CA ASP A 291 -13.30 0.07 18.11
C ASP A 291 -12.92 -0.36 16.68
N MET A 292 -12.76 0.61 15.76
CA MET A 292 -12.21 0.35 14.44
C MET A 292 -10.69 0.56 14.47
N PRO A 293 -9.87 -0.46 14.14
CA PRO A 293 -8.42 -0.30 14.12
C PRO A 293 -8.00 0.85 13.21
N ALA A 294 -7.29 1.82 13.76
CA ALA A 294 -6.77 2.99 13.05
C ALA A 294 -5.36 3.30 13.55
N ALA A 295 -4.51 3.84 12.67
CA ALA A 295 -3.17 4.28 13.03
C ALA A 295 -3.27 5.39 14.10
N HIS A 296 -2.54 5.21 15.21
CA HIS A 296 -2.50 6.22 16.26
C HIS A 296 -1.77 7.47 15.77
N THR A 297 -2.40 8.64 15.94
CA THR A 297 -1.83 9.91 15.50
C THR A 297 -1.69 10.95 16.62
N GLU A 298 -0.63 11.74 16.55
CA GLU A 298 -0.42 12.94 17.37
C GLU A 298 -0.23 14.17 16.47
N LEU A 299 -0.79 15.30 16.88
CA LEU A 299 -0.57 16.60 16.24
C LEU A 299 0.48 17.39 17.01
N LEU A 300 1.49 17.88 16.31
CA LEU A 300 2.56 18.70 16.88
C LEU A 300 2.76 19.96 16.05
N GLN A 301 3.20 21.03 16.71
CA GLN A 301 3.70 22.22 16.03
C GLN A 301 5.22 22.26 16.12
N GLY A 302 5.87 22.41 14.98
CA GLY A 302 7.32 22.56 14.87
C GLY A 302 7.84 23.84 15.48
N SER A 303 9.13 23.87 15.82
CA SER A 303 9.78 25.12 16.23
C SER A 303 9.88 26.17 15.11
N ASP A 304 9.68 25.77 13.85
CA ASP A 304 9.52 26.66 12.70
C ASP A 304 8.06 27.04 12.39
N GLY A 305 7.12 26.60 13.24
CA GLY A 305 5.69 26.88 13.17
C GLY A 305 4.87 25.92 12.32
N ARG A 306 5.48 24.96 11.60
CA ARG A 306 4.76 23.98 10.78
C ARG A 306 3.86 23.08 11.60
N TRP A 307 2.77 22.60 11.00
CA TRP A 307 2.00 21.50 11.55
C TRP A 307 2.59 20.16 11.12
N PHE A 308 2.68 19.26 12.08
CA PHE A 308 3.10 17.88 11.91
C PHE A 308 1.97 16.94 12.35
N LEU A 309 1.64 15.98 11.49
CA LEU A 309 0.85 14.81 11.85
C LEU A 309 1.82 13.63 11.99
N GLU A 310 2.09 13.24 13.24
CA GLU A 310 2.85 12.05 13.56
C GLU A 310 1.89 10.85 13.57
N SER A 311 2.10 9.88 12.70
CA SER A 311 1.31 8.65 12.62
C SER A 311 2.17 7.45 13.00
N THR A 312 1.75 6.68 13.99
CA THR A 312 2.47 5.49 14.45
C THR A 312 2.38 4.38 13.40
N ARG A 313 3.53 3.86 13.02
CA ARG A 313 3.67 2.76 12.08
C ARG A 313 3.16 1.46 12.70
N PHE A 314 2.07 0.94 12.17
CA PHE A 314 1.52 -0.36 12.58
C PHE A 314 2.23 -1.56 11.93
N ASP A 315 3.17 -1.31 11.00
CA ASP A 315 4.07 -2.33 10.45
C ASP A 315 5.33 -2.53 11.32
N ARG A 316 5.37 -1.94 12.52
CA ARG A 316 6.48 -1.95 13.47
C ARG A 316 5.98 -2.31 14.86
N GLU A 317 6.80 -3.03 15.62
CA GLU A 317 6.49 -3.46 16.98
C GLU A 317 7.73 -3.29 17.89
N GLY A 318 7.61 -2.42 18.90
CA GLY A 318 8.75 -2.03 19.73
C GLY A 318 9.89 -1.37 18.94
N ALA A 319 11.13 -1.59 19.37
CA ALA A 319 12.29 -0.96 18.75
C ALA A 319 12.72 -1.60 17.42
N HIS A 320 12.54 -2.93 17.28
CA HIS A 320 13.11 -3.69 16.16
C HIS A 320 12.10 -4.61 15.45
N GLY A 321 10.98 -4.92 16.09
CA GLY A 321 9.98 -5.83 15.55
C GLY A 321 9.30 -5.27 14.31
N ARG A 322 8.93 -6.17 13.39
CA ARG A 322 8.14 -5.82 12.21
C ARG A 322 6.91 -6.71 12.08
N VAL A 323 5.89 -6.13 11.47
CA VAL A 323 4.60 -6.77 11.24
C VAL A 323 4.36 -6.83 9.72
N PRO A 324 3.90 -7.98 9.17
CA PRO A 324 3.53 -8.07 7.76
C PRO A 324 2.38 -7.12 7.46
N VAL A 325 2.54 -6.33 6.40
CA VAL A 325 1.52 -5.43 5.88
C VAL A 325 1.54 -5.50 4.36
N PHE A 326 0.38 -5.73 3.75
CA PHE A 326 0.20 -5.85 2.32
C PHE A 326 -0.99 -4.99 1.88
N SER A 327 -0.78 -4.09 0.93
CA SER A 327 -1.90 -3.31 0.38
C SER A 327 -2.86 -4.22 -0.38
N LEU A 328 -4.13 -3.84 -0.40
CA LEU A 328 -5.14 -4.52 -1.19
C LEU A 328 -4.74 -4.59 -2.66
N ARG A 329 -4.05 -3.58 -3.19
CA ARG A 329 -3.45 -3.59 -4.54
C ARG A 329 -2.50 -4.77 -4.72
N SER A 330 -1.54 -4.95 -3.81
CA SER A 330 -0.57 -6.04 -3.89
C SER A 330 -1.22 -7.41 -3.79
N VAL A 331 -2.20 -7.55 -2.88
CA VAL A 331 -2.94 -8.81 -2.74
C VAL A 331 -3.79 -9.11 -4.00
N LEU A 332 -4.40 -8.08 -4.60
CA LEU A 332 -5.20 -8.23 -5.81
C LEU A 332 -4.40 -8.55 -7.06
N LEU A 333 -3.17 -8.05 -7.22
CA LEU A 333 -2.35 -8.35 -8.41
C LEU A 333 -2.17 -9.86 -8.64
N GLU A 334 -2.17 -10.63 -7.55
CA GLU A 334 -2.14 -12.09 -7.59
C GLU A 334 -3.48 -12.71 -8.00
N ALA A 335 -4.60 -12.02 -7.72
CA ALA A 335 -5.97 -12.49 -7.95
C ALA A 335 -6.58 -12.02 -9.28
N THR A 336 -6.32 -10.77 -9.72
CA THR A 336 -6.93 -10.11 -10.89
C THR A 336 -6.04 -9.02 -11.49
N GLY A 337 -6.14 -8.80 -12.82
CA GLY A 337 -5.43 -7.72 -13.53
C GLY A 337 -6.07 -6.32 -13.43
N ASP A 338 -7.34 -6.22 -13.02
CA ASP A 338 -8.04 -4.93 -12.83
C ASP A 338 -8.00 -4.48 -11.36
N LEU A 339 -7.97 -3.15 -11.12
CA LEU A 339 -7.96 -2.55 -9.79
C LEU A 339 -9.28 -1.82 -9.49
N PRO A 340 -10.35 -2.52 -9.07
CA PRO A 340 -11.59 -1.87 -8.65
C PRO A 340 -11.42 -1.15 -7.30
N GLY A 341 -12.46 -0.42 -6.86
CA GLY A 341 -12.49 0.17 -5.51
C GLY A 341 -12.45 -0.88 -4.39
N TRP A 342 -12.32 -0.46 -3.13
CA TRP A 342 -12.09 -1.35 -1.99
C TRP A 342 -13.11 -2.48 -1.85
N VAL A 343 -14.41 -2.16 -1.93
CA VAL A 343 -15.49 -3.14 -1.72
C VAL A 343 -15.52 -4.23 -2.79
N PRO A 344 -15.56 -3.94 -4.11
CA PRO A 344 -15.54 -5.00 -5.12
C PRO A 344 -14.26 -5.85 -5.08
N ALA A 345 -13.13 -5.23 -4.78
CA ALA A 345 -11.86 -5.93 -4.61
C ALA A 345 -11.89 -6.89 -3.41
N ALA A 346 -12.37 -6.44 -2.25
CA ALA A 346 -12.50 -7.27 -1.07
C ALA A 346 -13.48 -8.43 -1.28
N ALA A 347 -14.54 -8.24 -2.08
CA ALA A 347 -15.46 -9.32 -2.44
C ALA A 347 -14.77 -10.46 -3.22
N ILE A 348 -13.78 -10.15 -4.06
CA ILE A 348 -12.95 -11.17 -4.73
C ILE A 348 -12.16 -11.97 -3.69
N LEU A 349 -11.47 -11.28 -2.77
CA LEU A 349 -10.70 -11.94 -1.71
C LEU A 349 -11.58 -12.80 -0.80
N GLN A 350 -12.79 -12.34 -0.48
CA GLN A 350 -13.75 -13.09 0.33
C GLN A 350 -14.25 -14.34 -0.38
N ARG A 351 -14.60 -14.23 -1.67
CA ARG A 351 -15.00 -15.38 -2.51
C ARG A 351 -13.92 -16.45 -2.54
N ASP A 352 -12.67 -16.01 -2.62
CA ASP A 352 -11.49 -16.88 -2.68
C ASP A 352 -11.04 -17.34 -1.27
N ARG A 353 -11.82 -17.00 -0.23
CA ARG A 353 -11.62 -17.36 1.19
C ARG A 353 -10.30 -16.86 1.78
N LEU A 354 -9.83 -15.72 1.29
CA LEU A 354 -8.63 -15.04 1.80
C LEU A 354 -8.94 -14.06 2.93
N ILE A 355 -10.20 -13.64 3.09
CA ILE A 355 -10.66 -12.80 4.21
C ILE A 355 -11.97 -13.34 4.80
N HIS A 356 -12.17 -13.09 6.09
CA HIS A 356 -13.42 -13.43 6.81
C HIS A 356 -14.57 -12.44 6.51
N MET A 357 -15.79 -12.86 6.82
CA MET A 357 -16.99 -12.01 6.71
C MET A 357 -16.86 -10.71 7.52
N ASP A 358 -16.30 -10.78 8.73
CA ASP A 358 -16.10 -9.61 9.58
C ASP A 358 -15.11 -8.61 8.97
N THR A 359 -14.07 -9.10 8.31
CA THR A 359 -13.13 -8.25 7.55
C THR A 359 -13.85 -7.52 6.41
N MET A 360 -14.73 -8.20 5.69
CA MET A 360 -15.54 -7.57 4.63
C MET A 360 -16.48 -6.49 5.19
N ALA A 361 -17.16 -6.75 6.31
CA ALA A 361 -18.02 -5.77 6.97
C ALA A 361 -17.24 -4.51 7.39
N ARG A 362 -16.03 -4.68 7.95
CA ARG A 362 -15.12 -3.57 8.29
C ARG A 362 -14.69 -2.76 7.06
N ILE A 363 -14.44 -3.41 5.92
CA ILE A 363 -14.10 -2.72 4.67
C ILE A 363 -15.30 -1.90 4.16
N HIS A 364 -16.52 -2.44 4.24
CA HIS A 364 -17.73 -1.68 3.93
C HIS A 364 -17.89 -0.44 4.82
N LEU A 365 -17.63 -0.56 6.13
CA LEU A 365 -17.65 0.58 7.04
C LEU A 365 -16.63 1.63 6.62
N LEU A 366 -15.36 1.25 6.38
CA LEU A 366 -14.31 2.20 6.00
C LEU A 366 -14.58 2.88 4.66
N ASP A 367 -15.08 2.13 3.68
CA ASP A 367 -15.40 2.66 2.36
C ASP A 367 -16.53 3.70 2.42
N ALA A 368 -17.60 3.39 3.16
CA ALA A 368 -18.71 4.31 3.40
C ALA A 368 -18.30 5.51 4.25
N TYR A 369 -17.49 5.30 5.30
CA TYR A 369 -16.98 6.37 6.15
C TYR A 369 -16.12 7.33 5.33
N GLY A 370 -15.18 6.79 4.56
CA GLY A 370 -14.34 7.55 3.65
C GLY A 370 -15.17 8.32 2.62
N HIS A 371 -16.25 7.75 2.07
CA HIS A 371 -17.20 8.47 1.23
C HIS A 371 -17.84 9.67 1.94
N PHE A 372 -18.39 9.47 3.14
CA PHE A 372 -19.10 10.52 3.89
C PHE A 372 -18.19 11.63 4.43
N ILE A 373 -16.91 11.34 4.67
CA ILE A 373 -15.92 12.37 5.00
C ILE A 373 -15.33 13.04 3.75
N GLY A 374 -15.78 12.69 2.53
CA GLY A 374 -15.24 13.29 1.31
C GLY A 374 -13.81 12.83 0.97
N ASN A 375 -13.43 11.63 1.38
CA ASN A 375 -12.18 11.00 0.97
C ASN A 375 -12.32 10.42 -0.45
N THR A 376 -11.75 11.13 -1.42
CA THR A 376 -11.69 10.73 -2.83
C THR A 376 -10.48 9.85 -3.16
N ASP A 377 -9.56 9.63 -2.22
CA ASP A 377 -8.32 8.87 -2.43
C ASP A 377 -8.42 7.41 -1.93
N ARG A 378 -9.61 6.81 -2.06
CA ARG A 378 -9.92 5.42 -1.63
C ARG A 378 -9.53 4.39 -2.69
N HIS A 379 -8.26 4.39 -3.12
CA HIS A 379 -7.74 3.39 -4.06
C HIS A 379 -7.18 2.17 -3.33
N PRO A 380 -7.04 0.98 -3.96
CA PRO A 380 -6.53 -0.24 -3.31
C PRO A 380 -5.14 -0.18 -2.65
N GLY A 381 -4.40 0.92 -2.82
CA GLY A 381 -3.12 1.15 -2.11
C GLY A 381 -3.29 1.74 -0.70
N ASN A 382 -4.45 2.34 -0.42
CA ASN A 382 -4.78 2.98 0.87
C ASN A 382 -5.65 2.09 1.77
N LEU A 383 -5.73 0.80 1.46
CA LEU A 383 -6.29 -0.23 2.34
C LEU A 383 -5.26 -1.35 2.41
N SER A 384 -4.93 -1.81 3.62
CA SER A 384 -3.94 -2.87 3.81
C SER A 384 -4.45 -3.98 4.70
N PHE A 385 -3.81 -5.13 4.54
CA PHE A 385 -4.01 -6.32 5.33
C PHE A 385 -2.76 -6.64 6.13
N THR A 386 -2.97 -7.32 7.25
CA THR A 386 -1.92 -7.92 8.06
C THR A 386 -2.26 -9.39 8.31
N GLN A 387 -1.31 -10.11 8.88
CA GLN A 387 -1.51 -11.49 9.32
C GLN A 387 -1.44 -11.54 10.85
N PRO A 388 -2.48 -12.08 11.52
CA PRO A 388 -2.43 -12.31 12.96
C PRO A 388 -1.35 -13.35 13.28
N ASP A 389 -0.77 -13.25 14.48
CA ASP A 389 0.28 -14.16 14.97
C ASP A 389 -0.27 -15.54 15.42
N ILE A 390 -1.57 -15.77 15.21
CA ILE A 390 -2.31 -16.95 15.68
C ILE A 390 -2.42 -17.96 14.52
N SER A 391 -2.55 -19.25 14.86
CA SER A 391 -2.64 -20.42 13.98
C SER A 391 -3.69 -20.39 12.84
N ASP A 392 -4.49 -19.33 12.70
CA ASP A 392 -5.34 -19.09 11.52
C ASP A 392 -4.60 -18.21 10.50
N SER A 393 -3.45 -18.70 10.06
CA SER A 393 -2.61 -18.05 9.05
C SER A 393 -3.18 -18.17 7.62
N ALA A 394 -4.38 -18.74 7.48
CA ALA A 394 -5.08 -18.93 6.22
C ALA A 394 -5.91 -17.72 5.78
N HIS A 395 -6.05 -16.69 6.62
CA HIS A 395 -6.85 -15.51 6.32
C HIS A 395 -6.09 -14.21 6.61
N PHE A 396 -6.34 -13.18 5.81
CA PHE A 396 -5.91 -11.82 6.05
C PHE A 396 -6.86 -11.11 7.02
N SER A 397 -6.26 -10.40 7.96
CA SER A 397 -6.95 -9.44 8.81
C SER A 397 -6.74 -8.05 8.26
N LEU A 398 -7.74 -7.17 8.39
CA LEU A 398 -7.58 -5.78 8.02
C LEU A 398 -6.52 -5.12 8.91
N ALA A 399 -5.53 -4.45 8.31
CA ALA A 399 -4.59 -3.62 9.04
C ALA A 399 -5.30 -2.34 9.55
N PRO A 400 -4.74 -1.63 10.53
CA PRO A 400 -5.30 -0.35 10.97
C PRO A 400 -5.50 0.62 9.81
N ALA A 401 -6.61 1.36 9.81
CA ALA A 401 -6.89 2.41 8.84
C ALA A 401 -5.84 3.53 8.91
N TYR A 402 -5.49 4.11 7.76
CA TYR A 402 -4.55 5.21 7.58
C TYR A 402 -4.97 6.05 6.38
N ASP A 403 -4.41 7.24 6.22
CA ASP A 403 -4.71 8.14 5.09
C ASP A 403 -6.22 8.41 4.91
N MET A 404 -6.95 8.52 6.03
CA MET A 404 -8.37 8.86 6.07
C MET A 404 -8.54 10.36 6.27
N LEU A 405 -8.83 11.09 5.20
CA LEU A 405 -8.98 12.55 5.25
C LEU A 405 -9.84 13.05 4.08
N PRO A 406 -10.40 14.28 4.15
CA PRO A 406 -11.35 14.78 3.17
C PRO A 406 -10.66 15.29 1.91
N MET A 407 -10.05 14.38 1.14
CA MET A 407 -9.23 14.67 -0.05
C MET A 407 -9.97 15.41 -1.17
N GLN A 408 -11.31 15.44 -1.16
CA GLN A 408 -12.07 16.33 -2.05
C GLN A 408 -11.73 17.82 -1.89
N TYR A 409 -11.15 18.18 -0.73
CA TYR A 409 -10.69 19.53 -0.41
C TYR A 409 -9.18 19.73 -0.53
N ALA A 410 -8.45 18.73 -1.04
CA ALA A 410 -7.03 18.88 -1.34
C ALA A 410 -6.84 19.93 -2.45
N PRO A 411 -5.90 20.88 -2.28
CA PRO A 411 -5.51 21.78 -3.36
C PRO A 411 -5.05 21.01 -4.60
N GLU A 412 -5.35 21.52 -5.79
CA GLU A 412 -4.90 20.89 -7.04
C GLU A 412 -3.37 20.93 -7.20
N ALA A 413 -2.84 20.01 -8.02
CA ALA A 413 -1.40 19.88 -8.24
C ALA A 413 -0.71 21.14 -8.79
N GLN A 414 -1.43 22.03 -9.48
CA GLN A 414 -0.90 23.32 -9.95
C GLN A 414 -1.10 24.49 -8.95
N GLY A 415 -1.61 24.22 -7.74
CA GLY A 415 -1.86 25.24 -6.72
C GLY A 415 -3.05 26.17 -7.05
N SER A 416 -3.94 25.73 -7.94
CA SER A 416 -5.17 26.43 -8.34
C SER A 416 -6.14 26.67 -7.16
N MET A 417 -7.17 27.48 -7.39
CA MET A 417 -8.21 27.85 -6.42
C MET A 417 -8.68 26.68 -5.54
N LEU A 418 -8.93 26.98 -4.26
CA LEU A 418 -9.48 25.99 -3.32
C LEU A 418 -10.84 25.50 -3.85
N PRO A 419 -11.10 24.18 -3.80
CA PRO A 419 -12.39 23.65 -4.22
C PRO A 419 -13.52 24.23 -3.37
N ASP A 420 -14.61 24.59 -4.04
CA ASP A 420 -15.84 25.03 -3.38
C ASP A 420 -16.43 23.92 -2.49
N PHE A 421 -17.38 24.29 -1.64
CA PHE A 421 -18.16 23.33 -0.87
C PHE A 421 -18.83 22.30 -1.81
N ARG A 422 -18.74 21.02 -1.47
CA ARG A 422 -19.31 19.90 -2.22
C ARG A 422 -20.24 19.13 -1.29
N PRO A 423 -21.56 19.13 -1.51
CA PRO A 423 -22.50 18.40 -0.65
C PRO A 423 -22.19 16.90 -0.61
N ILE A 424 -22.48 16.28 0.53
CA ILE A 424 -22.36 14.83 0.68
C ILE A 424 -23.47 14.15 -0.13
N THR A 425 -23.07 13.22 -1.01
CA THR A 425 -24.02 12.40 -1.77
C THR A 425 -24.36 11.12 -1.01
N PRO A 426 -25.54 10.52 -1.24
CA PRO A 426 -25.85 9.20 -0.70
C PRO A 426 -24.80 8.16 -1.11
N TYR A 427 -24.43 7.27 -0.19
CA TYR A 427 -23.54 6.16 -0.50
C TYR A 427 -24.26 5.16 -1.43
N PRO A 428 -23.63 4.72 -2.54
CA PRO A 428 -24.34 4.01 -3.61
C PRO A 428 -24.69 2.55 -3.30
N VAL A 429 -24.13 1.97 -2.24
CA VAL A 429 -24.35 0.56 -1.88
C VAL A 429 -25.18 0.47 -0.59
N GLN A 430 -26.23 -0.36 -0.61
CA GLN A 430 -26.96 -0.69 0.61
C GLN A 430 -26.20 -1.76 1.40
N HIS A 431 -25.78 -1.43 2.62
CA HIS A 431 -25.11 -2.35 3.53
C HIS A 431 -25.38 -1.94 4.98
N GLU A 432 -25.45 -2.91 5.90
CA GLU A 432 -25.78 -2.67 7.32
C GLU A 432 -24.78 -1.75 8.05
N MET A 433 -23.56 -1.67 7.53
CA MET A 433 -22.50 -0.81 8.08
C MET A 433 -22.60 0.66 7.64
N VAL A 434 -23.43 0.97 6.64
CA VAL A 434 -23.54 2.34 6.09
C VAL A 434 -24.09 3.33 7.12
N PRO A 435 -25.17 3.03 7.88
CA PRO A 435 -25.65 3.92 8.94
C PRO A 435 -24.59 4.15 10.03
N ILE A 436 -23.82 3.13 10.38
CA ILE A 436 -22.72 3.25 11.36
C ILE A 436 -21.66 4.21 10.83
N ALA A 437 -21.21 3.99 9.59
CA ALA A 437 -20.23 4.85 8.94
C ALA A 437 -20.69 6.31 8.83
N GLN A 438 -21.99 6.54 8.58
CA GLN A 438 -22.59 7.86 8.53
C GLN A 438 -22.53 8.57 9.89
N ASP A 439 -22.82 7.85 10.98
CA ASP A 439 -22.74 8.37 12.35
C ASP A 439 -21.30 8.74 12.72
N LEU A 440 -20.33 7.88 12.38
CA LEU A 440 -18.90 8.17 12.55
C LEU A 440 -18.50 9.41 11.76
N ALA A 441 -18.95 9.54 10.51
CA ALA A 441 -18.65 10.72 9.69
C ALA A 441 -19.25 12.02 10.26
N ALA A 442 -20.44 11.95 10.86
CA ALA A 442 -21.04 13.11 11.53
C ALA A 442 -20.23 13.53 12.77
N MET A 443 -19.71 12.58 13.53
CA MET A 443 -18.80 12.85 14.66
C MET A 443 -17.48 13.46 14.18
N PHE A 444 -16.91 12.94 13.09
CA PHE A 444 -15.73 13.52 12.45
C PHE A 444 -15.93 14.98 12.06
N TRP A 445 -16.98 15.30 11.28
CA TRP A 445 -17.23 16.68 10.84
C TRP A 445 -17.52 17.61 12.02
N SER A 446 -18.24 17.12 13.03
CA SER A 446 -18.46 17.86 14.28
C SER A 446 -17.17 18.11 15.06
N GLY A 447 -16.20 17.19 15.03
CA GLY A 447 -14.88 17.35 15.62
C GLY A 447 -14.08 18.44 14.90
N VAL A 448 -14.01 18.36 13.57
CA VAL A 448 -13.34 19.36 12.71
C VAL A 448 -13.94 20.75 12.90
N ALA A 449 -15.27 20.87 12.95
CA ALA A 449 -15.99 22.13 13.15
C ALA A 449 -15.67 22.82 14.49
N ARG A 450 -15.31 22.05 15.52
CA ARG A 450 -15.05 22.57 16.87
C ARG A 450 -13.57 22.85 17.15
N ASP A 451 -12.66 22.34 16.32
CA ASP A 451 -11.22 22.46 16.55
C ASP A 451 -10.70 23.86 16.19
N PRO A 452 -10.27 24.69 17.16
CA PRO A 452 -9.83 26.05 16.89
C PRO A 452 -8.54 26.14 16.05
N ARG A 453 -7.82 25.02 15.87
CA ARG A 453 -6.63 24.94 15.01
C ARG A 453 -6.98 24.89 13.52
N ILE A 454 -8.23 24.51 13.19
CA ILE A 454 -8.76 24.50 11.83
C ILE A 454 -9.19 25.92 11.42
N SER A 455 -8.89 26.29 10.17
CA SER A 455 -9.28 27.59 9.61
C SER A 455 -10.79 27.83 9.70
N LYS A 456 -11.19 29.10 9.88
CA LYS A 456 -12.61 29.47 9.99
C LYS A 456 -13.44 28.96 8.82
N ASN A 457 -12.93 29.13 7.60
CA ASN A 457 -13.62 28.70 6.37
C ASN A 457 -13.82 27.18 6.33
N PHE A 458 -12.84 26.39 6.76
CA PHE A 458 -13.01 24.93 6.77
C PHE A 458 -13.91 24.46 7.91
N ARG A 459 -13.91 25.13 9.06
CA ARG A 459 -14.89 24.88 10.12
C ARG A 459 -16.32 25.15 9.67
N GLU A 460 -16.56 26.22 8.91
CA GLU A 460 -17.88 26.52 8.34
C GLU A 460 -18.36 25.40 7.40
N MET A 461 -17.49 24.89 6.52
CA MET A 461 -17.82 23.72 5.69
C MET A 461 -18.11 22.46 6.52
N ALA A 462 -17.33 22.22 7.56
CA ALA A 462 -17.52 21.06 8.45
C ALA A 462 -18.86 21.12 9.20
N ILE A 463 -19.32 22.31 9.59
CA ILE A 463 -20.67 22.50 10.18
C ILE A 463 -21.74 22.04 9.18
N THR A 464 -21.67 22.54 7.94
CA THR A 464 -22.65 22.19 6.90
C THR A 464 -22.63 20.69 6.59
N HIS A 465 -21.46 20.04 6.54
CA HIS A 465 -21.38 18.59 6.37
C HIS A 465 -22.02 17.78 7.50
N ALA A 466 -21.84 18.22 8.75
CA ALA A 466 -22.46 17.58 9.89
C ALA A 466 -24.00 17.67 9.81
N GLU A 467 -24.53 18.82 9.40
CA GLU A 467 -25.97 19.05 9.18
C GLU A 467 -26.52 18.21 8.02
N ASP A 468 -25.78 18.12 6.91
CA ASP A 468 -26.13 17.31 5.73
C ASP A 468 -26.26 15.83 6.11
N LEU A 469 -25.31 15.29 6.88
CA LEU A 469 -25.34 13.89 7.31
C LEU A 469 -26.53 13.60 8.23
N MET A 470 -26.90 14.52 9.13
CA MET A 470 -28.11 14.37 9.94
C MET A 470 -29.38 14.33 9.07
N THR A 471 -29.43 15.19 8.04
CA THR A 471 -30.56 15.26 7.11
C THR A 471 -30.69 14.01 6.25
N ILE A 472 -29.58 13.48 5.72
CA ILE A 472 -29.55 12.23 4.95
C ILE A 472 -30.09 11.07 5.79
N ARG A 473 -29.72 11.00 7.07
CA ARG A 473 -30.19 9.95 8.00
C ARG A 473 -31.71 10.00 8.17
N GLN A 474 -32.27 11.18 8.40
CA GLN A 474 -33.72 11.34 8.57
C GLN A 474 -34.50 10.90 7.33
N LYS A 475 -34.01 11.23 6.13
CA LYS A 475 -34.65 10.84 4.85
C LYS A 475 -34.55 9.34 4.54
N GLN A 476 -33.55 8.64 5.07
CA GLN A 476 -33.41 7.18 4.90
C GLN A 476 -34.26 6.38 5.92
N VAL A 477 -34.58 6.96 7.08
CA VAL A 477 -35.40 6.31 8.13
C VAL A 477 -36.90 6.45 7.86
N LEU A 478 -37.33 7.51 7.18
CA LEU A 478 -38.70 7.65 6.69
C LEU A 478 -38.86 6.82 5.40
N PRO A 479 -39.69 5.75 5.36
CA PRO A 479 -40.01 5.13 4.09
C PRO A 479 -40.65 6.19 3.20
N GLN A 480 -40.16 6.34 1.97
CA GLN A 480 -40.83 7.14 0.96
C GLN A 480 -42.23 6.54 0.76
N LEU A 481 -43.23 7.15 1.40
CA LEU A 481 -44.63 6.95 1.02
C LEU A 481 -44.73 7.35 -0.45
N PRO A 482 -45.30 6.52 -1.33
CA PRO A 482 -45.45 6.87 -2.73
C PRO A 482 -46.25 8.18 -2.83
N GLU A 483 -45.65 9.21 -3.43
CA GLU A 483 -46.37 10.41 -3.87
C GLU A 483 -47.27 10.03 -5.05
N HIS A 484 -48.34 9.29 -4.78
CA HIS A 484 -49.36 9.03 -5.79
C HIS A 484 -50.75 8.76 -5.19
N GLU A 485 -51.14 9.49 -4.14
CA GLU A 485 -52.54 9.46 -3.67
C GLU A 485 -52.94 10.71 -2.87
N ALA A 486 -52.58 11.90 -3.36
CA ALA A 486 -53.02 13.17 -2.75
C ALA A 486 -53.66 14.15 -3.76
N ASN A 487 -54.17 13.66 -4.90
CA ASN A 487 -54.83 14.49 -5.92
C ASN A 487 -56.07 13.83 -6.56
N SER A 488 -56.91 13.13 -5.78
CA SER A 488 -58.23 12.68 -6.26
C SER A 488 -59.41 13.00 -5.33
N ALA A 489 -59.23 13.87 -4.34
CA ALA A 489 -60.28 14.22 -3.39
C ALA A 489 -60.71 15.70 -3.47
N LEU A 490 -60.64 16.34 -4.65
CA LEU A 490 -61.14 17.71 -4.85
C LEU A 490 -61.59 17.97 -6.31
N SER A 491 -62.46 17.12 -6.87
CA SER A 491 -63.38 17.52 -7.95
C SER A 491 -64.38 16.41 -8.27
N GLY A 492 -65.65 16.64 -7.98
CA GLY A 492 -66.69 15.67 -8.33
C GLY A 492 -68.05 15.96 -7.71
N SER A 493 -68.52 17.21 -7.81
CA SER A 493 -69.92 17.55 -7.56
C SER A 493 -70.59 17.90 -8.89
N GLY A 494 -71.63 17.14 -9.23
CA GLY A 494 -72.70 17.51 -10.14
C GLY A 494 -72.45 17.33 -11.64
N LEU A 495 -73.10 16.33 -12.25
CA LEU A 495 -74.43 16.52 -12.85
C LEU A 495 -74.82 15.30 -13.69
N ILE A 496 -76.00 14.77 -13.39
CA ILE A 496 -76.78 13.85 -14.23
C ILE A 496 -77.26 14.64 -15.47
N PRO A 497 -77.31 14.02 -16.65
CA PRO A 497 -78.58 14.03 -17.37
C PRO A 497 -78.99 12.64 -17.86
N ASP A 498 -80.30 12.45 -17.79
CA ASP A 498 -81.08 11.34 -18.34
C ASP A 498 -80.96 11.17 -19.86
N ALA A 499 -81.37 9.96 -20.27
CA ALA A 499 -82.06 9.60 -21.52
C ALA A 499 -81.25 8.94 -22.66
N LYS A 500 -81.29 7.58 -22.62
CA LYS A 500 -81.86 6.63 -23.60
C LYS A 500 -81.52 6.70 -25.11
N VAL A 501 -81.56 5.47 -25.67
CA VAL A 501 -81.66 5.00 -27.07
C VAL A 501 -80.27 4.89 -27.73
N GLU A 502 -79.76 3.74 -28.17
CA GLU A 502 -80.33 2.45 -28.62
C GLU A 502 -79.35 1.31 -28.33
#